data_AF-A0A2A5BI26-F1
#
_entry.id   AF-A0A2A5BI26-F1
#
_cell.length_a   1.000
_cell.length_b   1.000
_cell.length_c   1.000
_cell.angle_alpha   90.00
_cell.angle_beta   90.00
_cell.angle_gamma   90.00
#
_symmetry.space_group_name_H-M   'P 1'
#
loop_
_entity.id
_entity.type
_entity.pdbx_description
1 polymer ?
#
loop_
_entity_poly.entity_id
_entity_poly.type
_entity_poly.pdbx_seq_one_letter_code
_entity_poly.pdbx_strand_id
1 'polypeptide(L)'
;MLKKNNGEKVCYMISIPKSSHPKSLKHGNPFLTVSHKPARKIQNEVNFVVGYNFKRNSRVTMKVDKRKTYRLFTEGDGAWGDDVKSDNAMTQAMKRGSNLVMSGASGRGNATSYRFSLSGFTAAHNAITKACR
;
A
#
# COMPACT_ATOMS: atom_id res chain seq x y z
N MET A 1 -15.95 2.06 6.62
CA MET A 1 -16.39 2.43 5.26
C MET A 1 -16.42 3.94 5.19
N LEU A 2 -15.91 4.56 4.13
CA LEU A 2 -16.07 5.99 3.91
C LEU A 2 -17.01 6.20 2.72
N LYS A 3 -18.04 7.02 2.92
CA LYS A 3 -18.83 7.59 1.82
C LYS A 3 -18.21 8.95 1.51
N LYS A 4 -17.79 9.18 0.27
CA LYS A 4 -17.37 10.53 -0.16
C LYS A 4 -18.62 11.41 -0.37
N ASN A 5 -18.45 12.73 -0.31
CA ASN A 5 -19.54 13.73 -0.41
C ASN A 5 -20.37 13.67 -1.71
N ASN A 6 -19.90 12.91 -2.70
CA ASN A 6 -20.57 12.65 -3.99
C ASN A 6 -21.28 11.28 -4.03
N GLY A 7 -21.51 10.62 -2.89
CA GLY A 7 -22.21 9.34 -2.80
C GLY A 7 -21.37 8.11 -3.18
N GLU A 8 -20.09 8.31 -3.56
CA GLU A 8 -19.20 7.21 -3.92
C GLU A 8 -18.82 6.40 -2.67
N LYS A 9 -19.23 5.13 -2.66
CA LYS A 9 -18.88 4.16 -1.61
C LYS A 9 -17.44 3.68 -1.83
N VAL A 10 -16.59 3.86 -0.81
CA VAL A 10 -15.22 3.33 -0.80
C VAL A 10 -15.03 2.45 0.43
N CYS A 11 -14.64 1.20 0.18
CA CYS A 11 -14.25 0.25 1.23
C CYS A 11 -12.75 0.06 1.17
N TYR A 12 -12.07 0.30 2.28
CA TYR A 12 -10.63 0.15 2.36
C TYR A 12 -10.23 -0.46 3.69
N MET A 13 -9.10 -1.16 3.67
CA MET A 13 -8.36 -1.56 4.85
C MET A 13 -7.07 -0.75 4.89
N ILE A 14 -6.58 -0.44 6.08
CA ILE A 14 -5.39 0.38 6.30
C ILE A 14 -4.46 -0.32 7.28
N SER A 15 -3.15 -0.20 7.07
CA SER A 15 -2.12 -0.59 8.02
C SER A 15 -1.06 0.50 8.13
N ILE A 16 -0.54 0.68 9.33
CA ILE A 16 0.66 1.47 9.62
C ILE A 16 1.85 0.51 9.82
N PRO A 17 3.09 0.93 9.52
CA PRO A 17 4.24 0.06 9.68
C PRO A 17 4.56 -0.17 11.17
N LYS A 18 5.11 -1.35 11.46
CA LYS A 18 5.67 -1.72 12.76
C LYS A 18 7.05 -1.12 13.01
N SER A 19 7.78 -0.77 11.95
CA SER A 19 9.08 -0.12 12.05
C SER A 19 9.43 0.64 10.79
N SER A 20 10.21 1.70 10.94
CA SER A 20 10.72 2.54 9.87
C SER A 20 12.24 2.63 9.94
N HIS A 21 12.92 2.64 8.79
CA HIS A 21 14.36 2.75 8.70
C HIS A 21 14.81 3.71 7.58
N PRO A 22 15.95 4.38 7.74
CA PRO A 22 16.82 4.39 8.92
C PRO A 22 16.24 5.21 10.09
N LYS A 23 16.48 4.77 11.34
CA LYS A 23 15.94 5.41 12.56
C LYS A 23 16.40 6.85 12.76
N SER A 24 17.50 7.25 12.13
CA SER A 24 18.05 8.61 12.21
C SER A 24 17.24 9.65 11.44
N LEU A 25 16.34 9.22 10.54
CA LEU A 25 15.51 10.13 9.77
C LEU A 25 14.16 10.37 10.43
N LYS A 26 13.65 11.60 10.30
CA LYS A 26 12.24 11.89 10.56
C LYS A 26 11.41 11.29 9.43
N HIS A 27 10.70 10.22 9.75
CA HIS A 27 9.70 9.64 8.86
C HIS A 27 8.40 10.46 8.93
N GLY A 28 7.61 10.45 7.85
CA GLY A 28 6.26 11.00 7.86
C GLY A 28 5.28 10.08 8.61
N ASN A 29 4.01 10.10 8.20
CA ASN A 29 2.97 9.18 8.70
C ASN A 29 2.67 8.11 7.64
N PRO A 30 3.58 7.13 7.42
CA PRO A 30 3.40 6.15 6.37
C PRO A 30 2.23 5.20 6.66
N PHE A 31 1.45 4.90 5.63
CA PHE A 31 0.40 3.90 5.70
C PHE A 31 0.22 3.20 4.36
N LEU A 32 -0.28 1.96 4.43
CA LEU A 32 -0.65 1.16 3.29
C LEU A 32 -2.16 0.95 3.31
N THR A 33 -2.81 1.10 2.16
CA THR A 33 -4.21 0.77 1.96
C THR A 33 -4.41 -0.24 0.83
N VAL A 34 -5.46 -1.04 0.97
CA VAL A 34 -6.07 -1.78 -0.13
C VAL A 34 -7.53 -1.37 -0.21
N SER A 35 -7.97 -0.93 -1.39
CA SER A 35 -9.31 -0.35 -1.57
C SER A 35 -10.14 -0.98 -2.68
N HIS A 36 -11.46 -0.95 -2.49
CA HIS A 36 -12.49 -1.22 -3.48
C HIS A 36 -13.33 0.04 -3.71
N LYS A 37 -13.51 0.41 -4.97
CA LYS A 37 -14.31 1.57 -5.42
C LYS A 37 -15.30 1.08 -6.48
N PRO A 38 -16.47 0.53 -6.08
CA PRO A 38 -17.41 -0.11 -7.01
C PRO A 38 -17.88 0.80 -8.14
N ALA A 39 -18.16 2.07 -7.86
CA ALA A 39 -18.59 3.05 -8.86
C ALA A 39 -17.56 3.24 -10.00
N ARG A 40 -16.27 3.01 -9.72
CA ARG A 40 -15.17 3.08 -10.70
C ARG A 40 -14.74 1.73 -11.24
N LYS A 41 -15.41 0.63 -10.83
CA LYS A 41 -15.01 -0.75 -11.15
C LYS A 41 -13.58 -1.08 -10.71
N ILE A 42 -13.07 -0.42 -9.66
CA ILE A 42 -11.74 -0.66 -9.11
C ILE A 42 -11.84 -1.63 -7.94
N GLN A 43 -11.02 -2.68 -7.99
CA GLN A 43 -10.83 -3.62 -6.88
C GLN A 43 -9.36 -3.79 -6.57
N ASN A 44 -9.05 -3.97 -5.28
CA ASN A 44 -7.71 -4.29 -4.78
C ASN A 44 -6.65 -3.22 -5.06
N GLU A 45 -7.04 -1.97 -5.30
CA GLU A 45 -6.08 -0.89 -5.52
C GLU A 45 -5.17 -0.78 -4.30
N VAL A 46 -3.87 -1.07 -4.52
CA VAL A 46 -2.85 -0.96 -3.49
C VAL A 46 -2.28 0.45 -3.53
N ASN A 47 -2.34 1.15 -2.41
CA ASN A 47 -1.76 2.48 -2.29
C ASN A 47 -0.92 2.60 -1.02
N PHE A 48 0.33 3.03 -1.19
CA PHE A 48 1.28 3.29 -0.12
C PHE A 48 1.62 4.77 -0.08
N VAL A 49 1.38 5.42 1.06
CA VAL A 49 1.66 6.84 1.29
C VAL A 49 2.71 6.97 2.37
N VAL A 50 3.66 7.90 2.21
CA VAL A 50 4.77 8.11 3.17
C VAL A 50 4.79 9.47 3.85
N GLY A 51 4.02 10.46 3.37
CA GLY A 51 3.99 11.82 3.91
C GLY A 51 5.22 12.67 3.56
N TYR A 52 6.00 12.26 2.57
CA TYR A 52 7.03 13.07 1.90
C TYR A 52 7.11 12.67 0.43
N ASN A 53 7.49 13.59 -0.44
CA ASN A 53 7.61 13.27 -1.86
C ASN A 53 8.69 12.21 -2.10
N PHE A 54 8.39 11.21 -2.92
CA PHE A 54 9.37 10.28 -3.45
C PHE A 54 10.35 10.99 -4.40
N LYS A 55 11.53 10.39 -4.60
CA LYS A 55 12.45 10.83 -5.66
C LYS A 55 11.75 10.77 -7.02
N ARG A 56 11.87 11.83 -7.83
CA ARG A 56 11.32 11.85 -9.19
C ARG A 56 11.85 10.67 -9.99
N ASN A 57 10.99 10.09 -10.83
CA ASN A 57 11.31 8.94 -11.68
C ASN A 57 11.84 7.72 -10.89
N SER A 58 11.47 7.59 -9.62
CA SER A 58 11.81 6.42 -8.80
C SER A 58 10.62 5.46 -8.69
N ARG A 59 10.86 4.30 -8.08
CA ARG A 59 9.85 3.30 -7.82
C ARG A 59 9.95 2.81 -6.38
N VAL A 60 8.82 2.40 -5.83
CA VAL A 60 8.79 1.70 -4.55
C VAL A 60 8.90 0.21 -4.81
N THR A 61 9.73 -0.47 -4.03
CA THR A 61 9.81 -1.94 -4.00
C THR A 61 8.94 -2.45 -2.87
N MET A 62 7.97 -3.30 -3.21
CA MET A 62 7.17 -4.06 -2.26
C MET A 62 7.69 -5.49 -2.20
N LYS A 63 8.08 -5.95 -1.01
CA LYS A 63 8.54 -7.31 -0.78
C LYS A 63 7.66 -8.02 0.24
N VAL A 64 6.96 -9.07 -0.18
CA VAL A 64 6.18 -9.93 0.71
C VAL A 64 7.04 -11.12 1.10
N ASP A 65 7.28 -11.25 2.40
CA ASP A 65 8.23 -12.16 3.01
C ASP A 65 9.60 -12.08 2.32
N LYS A 66 10.26 -13.22 2.05
CA LYS A 66 11.51 -13.30 1.29
C LYS A 66 11.32 -13.81 -0.15
N ARG A 67 10.08 -13.89 -0.65
CA ARG A 67 9.74 -14.68 -1.85
C ARG A 67 9.16 -13.89 -3.01
N LYS A 68 8.36 -12.85 -2.76
CA LYS A 68 7.67 -12.10 -3.81
C LYS A 68 8.08 -10.63 -3.76
N THR A 69 8.43 -10.09 -4.92
CA THR A 69 8.87 -8.70 -5.08
C THR A 69 8.07 -8.06 -6.20
N TYR A 70 7.59 -6.85 -5.96
CA TYR A 70 6.83 -6.04 -6.91
C TYR A 70 7.40 -4.62 -6.93
N ARG A 71 7.18 -3.91 -8.05
CA ARG A 71 7.57 -2.51 -8.19
C ARG A 71 6.34 -1.65 -8.40
N LEU A 72 6.22 -0.59 -7.62
CA LEU A 72 5.12 0.38 -7.68
C LEU A 72 5.64 1.68 -8.28
N PHE A 73 4.83 2.34 -9.11
CA PHE A 73 5.14 3.68 -9.59
C PHE A 73 4.89 4.68 -8.46
N THR A 74 5.60 5.81 -8.49
CA THR A 74 5.47 6.86 -7.47
C THR A 74 4.93 8.14 -8.07
N GLU A 75 4.03 8.81 -7.36
CA GLU A 75 3.54 10.14 -7.68
C GLU A 75 3.36 10.92 -6.37
N GLY A 76 4.03 12.07 -6.25
CA GLY A 76 4.07 12.83 -5.00
C GLY A 76 4.62 11.98 -3.85
N ASP A 77 3.85 11.83 -2.78
CA ASP A 77 4.15 11.02 -1.60
C ASP A 77 3.49 9.63 -1.63
N GLY A 78 2.85 9.27 -2.74
CA GLY A 78 2.14 8.01 -2.92
C GLY A 78 2.84 7.06 -3.89
N ALA A 79 2.53 5.77 -3.75
CA ALA A 79 2.95 4.72 -4.67
C ALA A 79 1.80 3.72 -4.93
N TRP A 80 1.68 3.26 -6.17
CA TRP A 80 0.59 2.39 -6.64
C TRP A 80 1.10 1.27 -7.56
N GLY A 81 0.34 0.19 -7.68
CA GLY A 81 0.57 -0.82 -8.72
C GLY A 81 0.33 -0.25 -10.12
N ASP A 82 1.07 -0.74 -11.13
CA ASP A 82 0.95 -0.22 -12.51
C ASP A 82 -0.41 -0.51 -13.14
N ASP A 83 -1.06 -1.60 -12.74
CA ASP A 83 -2.32 -2.06 -13.29
C ASP A 83 -3.10 -2.97 -12.32
N VAL A 84 -4.34 -3.29 -12.70
CA VAL A 84 -5.23 -4.18 -11.95
C VAL A 84 -4.63 -5.58 -11.76
N LYS A 85 -3.86 -6.07 -12.72
CA LYS A 85 -3.20 -7.39 -12.63
C LYS A 85 -2.15 -7.39 -11.52
N SER A 86 -1.37 -6.33 -11.43
CA SER A 86 -0.34 -6.12 -10.42
C SER A 86 -0.97 -5.96 -9.04
N ASP A 87 -2.00 -5.13 -8.92
CA ASP A 87 -2.76 -4.95 -7.67
C ASP A 87 -3.35 -6.26 -7.13
N ASN A 88 -3.93 -7.08 -8.02
CA ASN A 88 -4.43 -8.40 -7.66
C ASN A 88 -3.30 -9.33 -7.23
N ALA A 89 -2.18 -9.37 -7.95
CA ALA A 89 -1.04 -10.20 -7.61
C ALA A 89 -0.42 -9.80 -6.25
N MET A 90 -0.30 -8.50 -5.98
CA MET A 90 0.15 -7.94 -4.71
C MET A 90 -0.77 -8.32 -3.57
N THR A 91 -2.08 -8.13 -3.75
CA THR A 91 -3.10 -8.47 -2.75
C THR A 91 -3.11 -9.96 -2.45
N GLN A 92 -3.02 -10.83 -3.46
CA GLN A 92 -2.93 -12.28 -3.24
C GLN A 92 -1.66 -12.70 -2.50
N ALA A 93 -0.52 -12.06 -2.79
CA ALA A 93 0.70 -12.30 -2.02
C ALA A 93 0.52 -11.87 -0.56
N MET A 94 -0.08 -10.70 -0.31
CA MET A 94 -0.35 -10.22 1.05
C MET A 94 -1.30 -11.13 1.83
N LYS A 95 -2.34 -11.70 1.19
CA LYS A 95 -3.25 -12.67 1.84
C LYS A 95 -2.55 -13.95 2.30
N ARG A 96 -1.49 -14.35 1.62
CA ARG A 96 -0.72 -15.59 1.89
C ARG A 96 0.55 -15.34 2.71
N GLY A 97 0.94 -14.08 2.86
CA GLY A 97 2.19 -13.66 3.48
C GLY A 97 2.03 -13.34 4.96
N SER A 98 3.18 -13.18 5.61
CA SER A 98 3.25 -12.85 7.04
C SER A 98 3.82 -11.45 7.29
N ASN A 99 4.75 -11.03 6.44
CA ASN A 99 5.49 -9.79 6.58
C ASN A 99 5.57 -9.07 5.24
N LEU A 100 5.54 -7.74 5.29
CA LEU A 100 5.70 -6.90 4.13
C LEU A 100 6.76 -5.83 4.39
N VAL A 101 7.63 -5.58 3.41
CA VAL A 101 8.59 -4.47 3.43
C VAL A 101 8.37 -3.59 2.21
N MET A 102 8.10 -2.32 2.45
CA MET A 102 8.03 -1.26 1.43
C MET A 102 9.34 -0.48 1.47
N SER A 103 10.03 -0.32 0.34
CA SER A 103 11.29 0.43 0.24
C SER A 103 11.26 1.44 -0.89
N GLY A 104 11.77 2.64 -0.67
CA GLY A 104 11.82 3.71 -1.67
C GLY A 104 12.85 4.78 -1.31
N ALA A 105 13.02 5.76 -2.19
CA ALA A 105 13.90 6.91 -1.96
C ALA A 105 13.07 8.19 -1.79
N SER A 106 13.37 8.99 -0.77
CA SER A 106 12.76 10.32 -0.64
C SER A 106 13.24 11.27 -1.74
N GLY A 107 12.53 12.38 -1.94
CA GLY A 107 12.91 13.44 -2.86
C GLY A 107 14.33 13.99 -2.61
N ARG A 108 14.82 13.88 -1.37
CA ARG A 108 16.18 14.25 -0.95
C ARG A 108 17.23 13.15 -1.22
N GLY A 109 16.84 12.02 -1.78
CA GLY A 109 17.72 10.89 -2.10
C GLY A 109 17.93 9.87 -0.98
N ASN A 110 17.32 10.06 0.21
CA ASN A 110 17.49 9.12 1.31
C ASN A 110 16.73 7.82 1.05
N ALA A 111 17.41 6.68 1.17
CA ALA A 111 16.77 5.37 1.19
C ALA A 111 15.92 5.22 2.45
N THR A 112 14.70 4.74 2.29
CA THR A 112 13.72 4.56 3.36
C THR A 112 13.04 3.22 3.22
N SER A 113 12.76 2.55 4.34
CA SER A 113 12.00 1.30 4.33
C SER A 113 11.07 1.16 5.52
N TYR A 114 9.98 0.44 5.31
CA TYR A 114 8.87 0.31 6.25
C TYR A 114 8.42 -1.13 6.30
N ARG A 115 8.39 -1.71 7.51
CA ARG A 115 7.97 -3.09 7.74
C ARG A 115 6.55 -3.13 8.28
N PHE A 116 5.69 -3.91 7.64
CA PHE A 116 4.30 -4.14 8.04
C PHE A 116 4.11 -5.60 8.46
N SER A 117 3.19 -5.82 9.41
CA SER A 117 2.66 -7.16 9.70
C SER A 117 1.47 -7.41 8.77
N LEU A 118 1.38 -8.61 8.21
CA LEU A 118 0.22 -9.04 7.42
C LEU A 118 -0.78 -9.87 8.27
N SER A 119 -0.56 -9.96 9.57
CA SER A 119 -1.52 -10.58 10.49
C SER A 119 -2.89 -9.89 10.39
N GLY A 120 -3.94 -10.68 10.16
CA GLY A 120 -5.30 -10.17 9.98
C GLY A 120 -5.61 -9.61 8.59
N PHE A 121 -4.64 -9.58 7.66
CA PHE A 121 -4.85 -9.04 6.31
C PHE A 121 -6.02 -9.73 5.60
N THR A 122 -6.06 -11.07 5.61
CA THR A 122 -7.11 -11.85 4.95
C THR A 122 -8.51 -11.58 5.52
N ALA A 123 -8.62 -11.44 6.84
CA ALA A 123 -9.90 -11.13 7.49
C ALA A 123 -10.39 -9.71 7.12
N ALA A 124 -9.49 -8.73 7.18
CA ALA A 124 -9.79 -7.34 6.79
C ALA A 124 -10.14 -7.23 5.30
N HIS A 125 -9.41 -7.92 4.43
CA HIS A 125 -9.67 -7.99 3.00
C HIS A 125 -11.08 -8.55 2.72
N ASN A 126 -11.42 -9.69 3.31
CA ASN A 126 -12.73 -10.28 3.17
C ASN A 126 -13.86 -9.35 3.67
N ALA A 127 -13.63 -8.62 4.77
CA ALA A 127 -14.58 -7.66 5.30
C ALA A 127 -14.83 -6.49 4.33
N ILE A 128 -13.79 -5.90 3.73
CA ILE A 128 -13.96 -4.81 2.76
C ILE A 128 -14.57 -5.32 1.44
N THR A 129 -14.27 -6.55 1.03
CA THR A 129 -14.91 -7.18 -0.13
C THR A 129 -16.40 -7.38 0.12
N LYS A 130 -16.81 -7.92 1.28
CA LYS A 130 -18.23 -8.05 1.64
C LYS A 130 -18.92 -6.70 1.71
N ALA A 131 -18.23 -5.69 2.27
CA ALA A 131 -18.75 -4.34 2.39
C ALA A 131 -18.99 -3.67 1.03
N CYS A 132 -18.16 -3.95 0.01
CA CYS A 132 -18.23 -3.33 -1.32
C CYS A 132 -18.68 -4.30 -2.43
N ARG A 133 -19.43 -5.35 -2.05
CA ARG A 133 -20.30 -6.03 -3.00
C ARG A 133 -21.41 -5.10 -3.49
#